data_AF-A0A643FH42-F1
#
_entry.id   AF-A0A643FH42-F1
#
_cell.length_a   1.000
_cell.length_b   1.000
_cell.length_c   1.000
_cell.angle_alpha   90.00
_cell.angle_beta   90.00
_cell.angle_gamma   90.00
#
_symmetry.space_group_name_H-M   'P 1'
#
loop_
_entity.id
_entity.type
_entity.pdbx_description
1 polymer ?
#
loop_
_entity_poly.entity_id
_entity_poly.type
_entity_poly.pdbx_seq_one_letter_code
_entity_poly.pdbx_strand_id
1 'polypeptide(L)'
;MAPTNPVLPAGAPAGAEVCVACHAHAGQSDKPQYPILAGQTPRYIYLQLRDFQEGRRHDPLMSPIAATLTRDQMRELAAWYGAQKPYEQSTFQVDAEKARLGKAKADETLCTMCHLGGFAGQNEIPRVAGQHYAYIVKQLTAFKTRQRTNDAGNMTAVSATLSDADIENIAHYLAGL
;
A
#
# COMPACT_ATOMS: atom_id res chain seq x y z
N MET A 1 -22.43 17.71 -19.49
CA MET A 1 -21.48 16.76 -20.11
C MET A 1 -21.34 15.61 -19.13
N ALA A 2 -21.77 14.40 -19.50
CA ALA A 2 -21.55 13.23 -18.65
C ALA A 2 -20.03 12.97 -18.57
N PRO A 3 -19.45 12.74 -17.39
CA PRO A 3 -18.04 12.37 -17.30
C PRO A 3 -17.84 11.09 -18.11
N THR A 4 -16.94 11.14 -19.09
CA THR A 4 -16.52 9.94 -19.82
C THR A 4 -15.85 9.01 -18.82
N ASN A 5 -16.50 7.90 -18.49
CA ASN A 5 -15.89 6.87 -17.64
C ASN A 5 -14.55 6.46 -18.29
N PRO A 6 -13.43 6.52 -17.55
CA PRO A 6 -12.14 6.13 -18.10
C PRO A 6 -12.22 4.68 -18.59
N VAL A 7 -11.78 4.45 -19.84
CA VAL A 7 -11.80 3.11 -20.47
C VAL A 7 -10.84 2.20 -19.70
N LEU A 8 -11.40 1.26 -18.93
CA LEU A 8 -10.59 0.31 -18.16
C LEU A 8 -9.74 -0.59 -19.07
N PRO A 9 -8.57 -1.07 -18.61
CA PRO A 9 -7.81 -2.07 -19.35
C PRO A 9 -8.66 -3.31 -19.61
N ALA A 10 -8.42 -4.00 -20.72
CA ALA A 10 -9.09 -5.27 -21.00
C ALA A 10 -8.89 -6.25 -19.84
N GLY A 11 -9.99 -6.88 -19.39
CA GLY A 11 -9.97 -7.82 -18.26
C GLY A 11 -10.09 -7.16 -16.87
N ALA A 12 -10.36 -5.86 -16.77
CA ALA A 12 -10.70 -5.23 -15.50
C ALA A 12 -12.04 -5.77 -14.96
N PRO A 13 -12.11 -6.14 -13.67
CA PRO A 13 -13.33 -6.67 -13.06
C PRO A 13 -14.33 -5.57 -12.72
N ALA A 14 -15.56 -5.96 -12.41
CA ALA A 14 -16.60 -5.03 -12.01
C ALA A 14 -16.20 -4.25 -10.74
N GLY A 15 -16.41 -2.93 -10.76
CA GLY A 15 -16.06 -2.05 -9.65
C GLY A 15 -14.65 -1.47 -9.73
N ALA A 16 -13.84 -1.83 -10.75
CA ALA A 16 -12.54 -1.20 -10.98
C ALA A 16 -12.67 0.27 -11.43
N GLU A 17 -13.84 0.68 -11.97
CA GLU A 17 -14.08 2.03 -12.51
C GLU A 17 -13.87 3.12 -11.45
N VAL A 18 -14.30 2.89 -10.21
CA VAL A 18 -14.11 3.86 -9.12
C VAL A 18 -12.67 3.87 -8.62
N CYS A 19 -11.95 2.75 -8.74
CA CYS A 19 -10.59 2.60 -8.24
C CYS A 19 -9.59 3.41 -9.08
N VAL A 20 -9.77 3.45 -10.41
CA VAL A 20 -8.81 4.09 -11.32
C VAL A 20 -8.73 5.62 -11.14
N ALA A 21 -9.76 6.26 -10.59
CA ALA A 21 -9.77 7.70 -10.33
C ALA A 21 -8.67 8.14 -9.35
N CYS A 22 -8.30 7.25 -8.42
CA CYS A 22 -7.29 7.49 -7.40
C CYS A 22 -6.04 6.62 -7.59
N HIS A 23 -6.20 5.36 -7.97
CA HIS A 23 -5.10 4.40 -8.07
C HIS A 23 -4.54 4.22 -9.49
N ALA A 24 -5.06 4.95 -10.47
CA ALA A 24 -4.76 4.83 -11.90
C ALA A 24 -5.15 3.46 -12.52
N HIS A 25 -5.10 3.38 -13.86
CA HIS A 25 -5.62 2.25 -14.62
C HIS A 25 -5.04 0.89 -14.22
N ALA A 26 -3.74 0.80 -13.94
CA ALA A 26 -3.10 -0.45 -13.54
C ALA A 26 -2.77 -0.52 -12.03
N GLY A 27 -3.32 0.38 -11.21
CA GLY A 27 -2.94 0.47 -9.79
C GLY A 27 -1.61 1.19 -9.58
N GLN A 28 -1.17 1.94 -10.60
CA GLN A 28 0.11 2.63 -10.72
C GLN A 28 -0.08 4.13 -10.51
N SER A 29 -0.60 4.52 -9.34
CA SER A 29 -0.86 5.93 -9.04
C SER A 29 0.42 6.76 -9.15
N ASP A 30 0.38 7.86 -9.90
CA ASP A 30 1.40 8.91 -9.94
C ASP A 30 1.25 9.92 -8.79
N LYS A 31 0.08 9.91 -8.13
CA LYS A 31 -0.24 10.77 -6.99
C LYS A 31 0.27 10.14 -5.68
N PRO A 32 1.21 10.77 -4.96
CA PRO A 32 1.87 10.18 -3.80
C PRO A 32 0.94 9.83 -2.62
N GLN A 33 -0.23 10.48 -2.53
CA GLN A 33 -1.21 10.23 -1.47
C GLN A 33 -2.01 8.94 -1.65
N TYR A 34 -2.08 8.40 -2.87
CA TYR A 34 -2.81 7.17 -3.17
C TYR A 34 -1.82 6.03 -3.35
N PRO A 35 -1.93 4.94 -2.58
CA PRO A 35 -0.96 3.86 -2.68
C PRO A 35 -0.99 3.18 -4.04
N ILE A 36 0.17 2.69 -4.45
CA ILE A 36 0.34 1.77 -5.56
C ILE A 36 -0.26 0.42 -5.17
N LEU A 37 -1.20 -0.06 -5.99
CA LEU A 37 -1.82 -1.38 -5.87
C LEU A 37 -1.20 -2.40 -6.84
N ALA A 38 -0.53 -1.91 -7.89
CA ALA A 38 0.04 -2.75 -8.94
C ALA A 38 1.10 -3.71 -8.39
N GLY A 39 0.90 -5.01 -8.61
CA GLY A 39 1.81 -6.05 -8.15
C GLY A 39 1.83 -6.22 -6.62
N GLN A 40 0.80 -5.74 -5.92
CA GLN A 40 0.61 -6.00 -4.50
C GLN A 40 0.08 -7.43 -4.30
N THR A 41 0.29 -8.03 -3.12
CA THR A 41 -0.22 -9.37 -2.88
C THR A 41 -1.77 -9.37 -2.92
N PRO A 42 -2.42 -10.27 -3.69
CA PRO A 42 -3.89 -10.29 -3.79
C PRO A 42 -4.55 -10.46 -2.42
N ARG A 43 -3.99 -11.34 -1.59
CA ARG A 43 -4.52 -11.59 -0.25
C ARG A 43 -4.47 -10.34 0.64
N TYR A 44 -3.40 -9.54 0.59
CA TYR A 44 -3.36 -8.27 1.30
C TYR A 44 -4.43 -7.31 0.78
N ILE A 45 -4.57 -7.11 -0.54
CA ILE A 45 -5.59 -6.21 -1.10
C ILE A 45 -6.98 -6.62 -0.62
N TYR A 46 -7.33 -7.90 -0.72
CA TYR A 46 -8.61 -8.43 -0.26
C TYR A 46 -8.85 -8.13 1.22
N LEU A 47 -7.85 -8.39 2.08
CA LEU A 47 -7.96 -8.11 3.51
C LEU A 47 -8.12 -6.62 3.80
N GLN A 48 -7.40 -5.74 3.10
CA GLN A 48 -7.57 -4.29 3.30
C GLN A 48 -8.96 -3.82 2.89
N LEU A 49 -9.51 -4.30 1.77
CA LEU A 49 -10.88 -3.98 1.36
C LEU A 49 -11.90 -4.48 2.40
N ARG A 50 -11.72 -5.70 2.92
CA ARG A 50 -12.55 -6.26 4.00
C ARG A 50 -12.46 -5.45 5.29
N ASP A 51 -11.24 -5.04 5.66
CA ASP A 51 -11.01 -4.25 6.88
C ASP A 51 -11.60 -2.85 6.78
N PHE A 52 -11.59 -2.22 5.59
CA PHE A 52 -12.30 -0.98 5.35
C PHE A 52 -13.82 -1.14 5.44
N GLN A 53 -14.36 -2.20 4.82
CA GLN A 53 -15.80 -2.50 4.86
C GLN A 53 -16.29 -2.79 6.28
N GLU A 54 -15.50 -3.48 7.10
CA GLU A 54 -15.86 -3.88 8.47
C GLU A 54 -15.42 -2.86 9.53
N GLY A 55 -14.87 -1.71 9.12
CA GLY A 55 -14.45 -0.64 10.03
C GLY A 55 -13.21 -0.95 10.87
N ARG A 56 -12.52 -2.08 10.63
CA ARG A 56 -11.23 -2.41 11.29
C ARG A 56 -10.09 -1.54 10.80
N ARG A 57 -10.18 -1.05 9.57
CA ARG A 57 -9.32 0.00 9.03
C ARG A 57 -10.20 1.17 8.62
N HIS A 58 -9.88 2.36 9.09
CA HIS A 58 -10.63 3.55 8.74
C HIS A 58 -9.84 4.43 7.77
N ASP A 59 -10.47 4.86 6.68
CA ASP A 59 -9.99 5.95 5.84
C ASP A 59 -11.22 6.65 5.22
N PRO A 60 -11.35 7.99 5.33
CA PRO A 60 -12.53 8.71 4.86
C PRO A 60 -12.85 8.53 3.38
N LEU A 61 -11.85 8.20 2.55
CA LEU A 61 -12.04 7.97 1.12
C LEU A 61 -12.32 6.50 0.81
N MET A 62 -11.52 5.59 1.39
CA MET A 62 -11.64 4.16 1.06
C MET A 62 -12.78 3.44 1.78
N SER A 63 -13.17 3.86 3.00
CA SER A 63 -14.23 3.19 3.76
C SER A 63 -15.59 3.21 3.03
N PRO A 64 -16.09 4.36 2.52
CA PRO A 64 -17.34 4.39 1.76
C PRO A 64 -17.29 3.58 0.46
N ILE A 65 -16.14 3.57 -0.22
CA ILE A 65 -15.95 2.79 -1.46
C ILE A 65 -15.99 1.29 -1.14
N ALA A 66 -15.27 0.84 -0.12
CA ALA A 66 -15.25 -0.57 0.26
C ALA A 66 -16.63 -1.08 0.75
N ALA A 67 -17.44 -0.20 1.33
CA ALA A 67 -18.77 -0.54 1.82
C ALA A 67 -19.73 -0.99 0.70
N THR A 68 -19.52 -0.57 -0.55
CA THR A 68 -20.39 -0.93 -1.69
C THR A 68 -19.99 -2.22 -2.38
N LEU A 69 -18.81 -2.78 -2.06
CA LEU A 69 -18.25 -3.94 -2.74
C LEU A 69 -18.76 -5.26 -2.15
N THR A 70 -19.10 -6.22 -3.03
CA THR A 70 -19.32 -7.61 -2.63
C THR A 70 -17.99 -8.32 -2.37
N ARG A 71 -18.04 -9.47 -1.67
CA ARG A 71 -16.84 -10.29 -1.44
C ARG A 71 -16.23 -10.83 -2.73
N ASP A 72 -17.05 -11.12 -3.74
CA ASP A 72 -16.58 -11.55 -5.06
C ASP A 72 -15.85 -10.42 -5.78
N GLN A 73 -16.42 -9.21 -5.82
CA GLN A 73 -15.77 -8.04 -6.40
C GLN A 73 -14.42 -7.75 -5.71
N MET A 74 -14.36 -7.84 -4.37
CA MET A 74 -13.10 -7.66 -3.65
C MET A 74 -12.03 -8.69 -4.05
N ARG A 75 -12.42 -9.95 -4.28
CA ARG A 75 -11.49 -11.00 -4.73
C ARG A 75 -11.01 -10.75 -6.16
N GLU A 76 -11.93 -10.37 -7.04
CA GLU A 76 -11.60 -10.08 -8.44
C GLU A 76 -10.66 -8.86 -8.55
N LEU A 77 -10.98 -7.76 -7.85
CA LEU A 77 -10.12 -6.57 -7.78
C LEU A 77 -8.73 -6.90 -7.21
N ALA A 78 -8.69 -7.70 -6.15
CA ALA A 78 -7.44 -8.15 -5.55
C ALA A 78 -6.59 -8.98 -6.50
N ALA A 79 -7.20 -9.95 -7.19
CA ALA A 79 -6.52 -10.77 -8.18
C ALA A 79 -6.01 -9.92 -9.35
N TRP A 80 -6.84 -9.00 -9.84
CA TRP A 80 -6.51 -8.16 -10.97
C TRP A 80 -5.36 -7.19 -10.67
N TYR A 81 -5.40 -6.44 -9.56
CA TYR A 81 -4.31 -5.53 -9.18
C TYR A 81 -3.01 -6.27 -8.83
N GLY A 82 -3.11 -7.43 -8.17
CA GLY A 82 -1.94 -8.23 -7.86
C GLY A 82 -1.27 -8.89 -9.06
N ALA A 83 -2.00 -9.06 -10.17
CA ALA A 83 -1.43 -9.53 -11.43
C ALA A 83 -0.79 -8.41 -12.28
N GLN A 84 -0.97 -7.13 -11.91
CA GLN A 84 -0.36 -6.02 -12.63
C GLN A 84 1.14 -5.96 -12.41
N LYS A 85 1.86 -5.39 -13.37
CA LYS A 85 3.30 -5.13 -13.21
C LYS A 85 3.53 -4.11 -12.10
N PRO A 86 4.47 -4.38 -11.17
CA PRO A 86 4.98 -3.40 -10.23
C PRO A 86 5.21 -2.02 -10.87
N TYR A 87 4.83 -0.96 -10.16
CA TYR A 87 5.14 0.40 -10.60
C TYR A 87 6.64 0.66 -10.48
N GLU A 88 7.26 1.07 -11.58
CA GLU A 88 8.71 1.35 -11.68
C GLU A 88 9.00 2.84 -11.94
N GLN A 89 7.96 3.67 -12.10
CA GLN A 89 8.08 5.06 -12.58
C GLN A 89 7.90 6.10 -11.46
N SER A 90 8.33 5.79 -10.24
CA SER A 90 8.29 6.78 -9.16
C SER A 90 9.13 8.00 -9.52
N THR A 91 8.53 9.19 -9.45
CA THR A 91 9.23 10.47 -9.66
C THR A 91 9.84 11.02 -8.36
N PHE A 92 9.64 10.31 -7.25
CA PHE A 92 10.14 10.70 -5.94
C PHE A 92 11.67 10.74 -5.93
N GLN A 93 12.22 11.87 -5.50
CA GLN A 93 13.67 12.03 -5.36
C GLN A 93 14.11 11.45 -4.01
N VAL A 94 14.77 10.29 -4.07
CA VAL A 94 15.29 9.61 -2.88
C VAL A 94 16.54 10.34 -2.38
N ASP A 95 16.54 10.73 -1.11
CA ASP A 95 17.75 11.16 -0.41
C ASP A 95 18.60 9.91 -0.10
N ALA A 96 19.80 9.87 -0.69
CA ALA A 96 20.68 8.71 -0.61
C ALA A 96 21.16 8.41 0.83
N GLU A 97 21.39 9.44 1.64
CA GLU A 97 21.84 9.25 3.03
C GLU A 97 20.69 8.76 3.90
N LYS A 98 19.50 9.35 3.75
CA LYS A 98 18.29 8.84 4.43
C LYS A 98 17.96 7.41 4.02
N ALA A 99 18.09 7.06 2.74
CA ALA A 99 17.88 5.70 2.27
C ALA A 99 18.92 4.72 2.84
N ARG A 100 20.20 5.12 2.95
CA ARG A 100 21.25 4.31 3.60
C ARG A 100 20.94 4.05 5.07
N LEU A 101 20.53 5.09 5.81
CA LEU A 101 20.11 4.98 7.21
C LEU A 101 18.83 4.13 7.34
N GLY A 102 17.88 4.29 6.42
CA GLY A 102 16.63 3.55 6.38
C GLY A 102 16.85 2.07 6.16
N LYS A 103 17.77 1.70 5.26
CA LYS A 103 18.20 0.33 5.07
C LYS A 103 18.78 -0.25 6.37
N ALA A 104 19.72 0.45 6.99
CA ALA A 104 20.36 -0.01 8.23
C ALA A 104 19.32 -0.23 9.34
N LYS A 105 18.36 0.70 9.50
CA LYS A 105 17.28 0.56 10.48
C LYS A 105 16.31 -0.57 10.13
N ALA A 106 15.98 -0.78 8.86
CA ALA A 106 15.14 -1.89 8.43
C ALA A 106 15.80 -3.26 8.68
N ASP A 107 17.12 -3.35 8.52
CA ASP A 107 17.90 -4.54 8.86
C ASP A 107 17.93 -4.75 10.39
N GLU A 108 18.19 -3.70 11.17
CA GLU A 108 18.20 -3.73 12.65
C GLU A 108 16.84 -4.17 13.22
N THR A 109 15.74 -3.70 12.63
CA THR A 109 14.37 -4.01 13.06
C THR A 109 13.83 -5.30 12.41
N LEU A 110 14.68 -6.02 11.66
CA LEU A 110 14.36 -7.30 11.03
C LEU A 110 13.10 -7.25 10.14
N CYS A 111 12.88 -6.14 9.41
CA CYS A 111 11.67 -5.96 8.61
C CYS A 111 11.47 -7.07 7.56
N THR A 112 12.56 -7.62 7.04
CA THR A 112 12.58 -8.70 6.05
C THR A 112 12.14 -10.05 6.61
N MET A 113 12.08 -10.23 7.93
CA MET A 113 11.50 -11.45 8.53
C MET A 113 10.03 -11.64 8.12
N CYS A 114 9.30 -10.54 7.94
CA CYS A 114 7.91 -10.58 7.52
C CYS A 114 7.76 -10.16 6.05
N HIS A 115 8.38 -9.04 5.65
CA HIS A 115 8.23 -8.48 4.30
C HIS A 115 9.08 -9.18 3.23
N LEU A 116 9.87 -10.18 3.60
CA LEU A 116 10.77 -10.95 2.75
C LEU A 116 11.88 -10.15 2.06
N GLY A 117 12.75 -10.85 1.34
CA GLY A 117 13.80 -10.26 0.51
C GLY A 117 13.22 -9.37 -0.59
N GLY A 118 13.90 -8.24 -0.84
CA GLY A 118 13.42 -7.22 -1.78
C GLY A 118 12.10 -6.56 -1.37
N PHE A 119 11.62 -6.78 -0.14
CA PHE A 119 10.34 -6.26 0.36
C PHE A 119 9.15 -6.61 -0.54
N ALA A 120 9.20 -7.80 -1.14
CA ALA A 120 8.19 -8.32 -2.04
C ALA A 120 6.88 -8.72 -1.31
N GLY A 121 6.95 -8.98 0.00
CA GLY A 121 5.83 -9.49 0.78
C GLY A 121 5.41 -10.91 0.39
N GLN A 122 4.45 -11.46 1.12
CA GLN A 122 3.79 -12.72 0.79
C GLN A 122 2.40 -12.78 1.45
N ASN A 123 1.40 -13.35 0.78
CA ASN A 123 0.08 -13.57 1.36
C ASN A 123 -0.50 -12.27 1.97
N GLU A 124 -0.85 -12.26 3.26
CA GLU A 124 -1.34 -11.07 3.98
C GLU A 124 -0.26 -10.01 4.27
N ILE A 125 1.03 -10.33 4.12
CA ILE A 125 2.11 -9.36 4.30
C ILE A 125 2.33 -8.61 2.98
N PRO A 126 2.22 -7.28 2.97
CA PRO A 126 2.28 -6.52 1.73
C PRO A 126 3.70 -6.41 1.17
N ARG A 127 3.76 -6.31 -0.16
CA ARG A 127 4.87 -5.69 -0.88
C ARG A 127 4.96 -4.22 -0.46
N VAL A 128 6.15 -3.77 -0.06
CA VAL A 128 6.40 -2.37 0.30
C VAL A 128 7.52 -1.71 -0.52
N ALA A 129 8.28 -2.49 -1.30
CA ALA A 129 9.24 -1.95 -2.27
C ALA A 129 8.55 -1.11 -3.36
N GLY A 130 9.12 0.05 -3.68
CA GLY A 130 8.64 0.98 -4.69
C GLY A 130 7.34 1.69 -4.33
N GLN A 131 6.88 1.58 -3.07
CA GLN A 131 5.68 2.27 -2.63
C GLN A 131 5.97 3.77 -2.40
N HIS A 132 4.93 4.61 -2.52
CA HIS A 132 5.07 6.05 -2.31
C HIS A 132 5.60 6.40 -0.92
N TYR A 133 6.62 7.25 -0.87
CA TYR A 133 7.19 7.79 0.37
C TYR A 133 6.11 8.30 1.34
N ALA A 134 5.23 9.19 0.85
CA ALA A 134 4.18 9.79 1.66
C ALA A 134 3.20 8.75 2.23
N TYR A 135 2.92 7.69 1.46
CA TYR A 135 2.08 6.59 1.92
C TYR A 135 2.77 5.77 3.00
N ILE A 136 4.06 5.42 2.82
CA ILE A 136 4.84 4.64 3.79
C ILE A 136 4.92 5.40 5.12
N VAL A 137 5.27 6.69 5.10
CA VAL A 137 5.29 7.55 6.29
C VAL A 137 3.93 7.55 6.96
N LYS A 138 2.84 7.80 6.22
CA LYS A 138 1.47 7.77 6.76
C LYS A 138 1.16 6.44 7.46
N GLN A 139 1.53 5.29 6.85
CA GLN A 139 1.19 3.98 7.42
C GLN A 139 2.01 3.67 8.68
N LEU A 140 3.33 3.86 8.65
CA LEU A 140 4.18 3.62 9.82
C LEU A 140 3.78 4.51 10.99
N THR A 141 3.49 5.79 10.74
CA THR A 141 2.98 6.71 11.77
C THR A 141 1.61 6.28 12.29
N ALA A 142 0.70 5.83 11.42
CA ALA A 142 -0.62 5.35 11.84
C ALA A 142 -0.54 4.09 12.72
N PHE A 143 0.40 3.18 12.44
CA PHE A 143 0.66 2.03 13.31
C PHE A 143 1.29 2.45 14.64
N LYS A 144 2.32 3.31 14.60
CA LYS A 144 3.00 3.86 15.79
C LYS A 144 2.02 4.53 16.75
N THR A 145 1.05 5.29 16.22
CA THR A 145 0.03 6.01 16.99
C THR A 145 -1.24 5.22 17.25
N ARG A 146 -1.30 3.94 16.82
CA ARG A 146 -2.49 3.07 16.91
C ARG A 146 -3.76 3.64 16.24
N GLN A 147 -3.59 4.56 15.29
CA GLN A 147 -4.69 4.99 14.41
C GLN A 147 -5.04 3.91 13.39
N ARG A 148 -4.10 3.00 13.09
CA ARG A 148 -4.32 1.79 12.30
C ARG A 148 -3.95 0.58 13.16
N THR A 149 -4.88 -0.36 13.33
CA THR A 149 -4.72 -1.53 14.23
C THR A 149 -5.14 -2.86 13.57
N ASN A 150 -5.34 -2.86 12.25
CA ASN A 150 -5.73 -4.05 11.48
C ASN A 150 -4.51 -4.95 11.11
N ASP A 151 -3.52 -5.03 11.99
CA ASP A 151 -2.20 -5.66 11.77
C ASP A 151 -1.89 -6.80 12.74
N ALA A 152 -2.88 -7.22 13.53
CA ALA A 152 -2.72 -8.20 14.63
C ALA A 152 -1.62 -7.80 15.65
N GLY A 153 -1.28 -6.51 15.73
CA GLY A 153 -0.25 -5.97 16.63
C GLY A 153 1.18 -6.03 16.10
N ASN A 154 1.44 -6.68 14.97
CA ASN A 154 2.79 -6.87 14.43
C ASN A 154 3.45 -5.52 14.05
N MET A 155 2.80 -4.75 13.18
CA MET A 155 3.34 -3.47 12.72
C MET A 155 3.24 -2.37 13.77
N THR A 156 2.27 -2.48 14.68
CA THR A 156 2.14 -1.62 15.85
C THR A 156 3.33 -1.80 16.78
N ALA A 157 3.73 -3.03 17.07
CA ALA A 157 4.89 -3.33 17.92
C ALA A 157 6.20 -2.85 17.27
N VAL A 158 6.40 -3.13 15.98
CA VAL A 158 7.57 -2.67 15.22
C VAL A 158 7.62 -1.15 15.14
N SER A 159 6.53 -0.50 14.72
CA SER A 159 6.51 0.96 14.53
C SER A 159 6.65 1.73 15.85
N ALA A 160 6.31 1.13 16.98
CA ALA A 160 6.47 1.75 18.30
C ALA A 160 7.95 1.96 18.70
N THR A 161 8.88 1.21 18.12
CA THR A 161 10.32 1.35 18.38
C THR A 161 11.01 2.35 17.45
N LEU A 162 10.29 2.88 16.46
CA LEU A 162 10.84 3.78 15.45
C LEU A 162 10.71 5.25 15.89
N SER A 163 11.79 6.02 15.78
CA SER A 163 11.70 7.49 15.82
C SER A 163 11.04 8.04 14.55
N ASP A 164 10.65 9.31 14.56
CA ASP A 164 10.08 9.94 13.36
C ASP A 164 11.11 10.03 12.23
N ALA A 165 12.38 10.27 12.58
CA ALA A 165 13.50 10.21 11.64
C ALA A 165 13.69 8.80 11.05
N ASP A 166 13.52 7.74 11.86
CA ASP A 166 13.59 6.36 11.36
C ASP A 166 12.48 6.08 10.33
N ILE A 167 11.26 6.55 10.60
CA ILE A 167 10.12 6.40 9.68
C ILE A 167 10.42 7.09 8.34
N GLU A 168 10.93 8.33 8.36
CA GLU A 168 11.32 9.02 7.13
C GLU A 168 12.44 8.29 6.38
N ASN A 169 13.48 7.86 7.10
CA ASN A 169 14.62 7.16 6.52
C ASN A 169 14.19 5.84 5.86
N ILE A 170 13.37 5.03 6.55
CA ILE A 170 12.80 3.79 6.01
C ILE A 170 11.92 4.09 4.80
N ALA A 171 11.12 5.16 4.83
CA ALA A 171 10.29 5.53 3.69
C ALA A 171 11.13 5.93 2.47
N HIS A 172 12.24 6.67 2.65
CA HIS A 172 13.19 6.96 1.56
C HIS A 172 13.79 5.69 0.97
N TYR A 173 14.19 4.75 1.84
CA TYR A 173 14.74 3.47 1.41
C TYR A 173 13.72 2.67 0.59
N LEU A 174 12.54 2.39 1.15
CA LEU A 174 11.53 1.56 0.51
C LEU A 174 10.95 2.17 -0.76
N ALA A 175 10.82 3.50 -0.84
CA ALA A 175 10.38 4.19 -2.04
C ALA A 175 11.42 4.16 -3.18
N GLY A 176 12.68 3.91 -2.86
CA GLY A 176 13.78 3.79 -3.83
C GLY A 176 14.10 2.36 -4.28
N LEU A 177 13.33 1.37 -3.81
CA LEU A 177 13.47 -0.04 -4.19
C LEU A 177 12.67 -0.40 -5.45
#